data_AF-A0A947FQX8-F1
#
_entry.id   AF-A0A947FQX8-F1
#
_cell.length_a   1.000
_cell.length_b   1.000
_cell.length_c   1.000
_cell.angle_alpha   90.00
_cell.angle_beta   90.00
_cell.angle_gamma   90.00
#
_symmetry.space_group_name_H-M   'P 1'
#
loop_
_entity.id
_entity.type
_entity.pdbx_description
1 polymer ?
#
loop_
_entity_poly.entity_id
_entity_poly.type
_entity_poly.pdbx_seq_one_letter_code
_entity_poly.pdbx_strand_id
1 'polypeptide(L)'
;MSEENSNKAPADAASRRAAAPIVCYEVDQLPSSNLALFQQAREGMNKVDEITVPPRDGATFEVPAGSFFRIVSVEGPQVGDLNLWNAHDLGERFFSGKTRQLHATHVSTGDRLWSTLPGLRPMATITHDTLD
;
A
#
# COMPACT_ATOMS: atom_id res chain seq x y z
N MET A 1 -31.91 34.46 -8.68
CA MET A 1 -32.69 33.29 -9.10
C MET A 1 -31.70 32.17 -9.40
N SER A 2 -31.48 31.28 -8.43
CA SER A 2 -30.70 30.06 -8.61
C SER A 2 -31.62 29.02 -9.25
N GLU A 3 -31.41 28.67 -10.51
CA GLU A 3 -32.09 27.54 -11.15
C GLU A 3 -31.70 26.26 -10.41
N GLU A 4 -32.68 25.69 -9.72
CA GLU A 4 -32.57 24.41 -9.06
C GLU A 4 -32.46 23.34 -10.16
N ASN A 5 -31.31 22.68 -10.24
CA ASN A 5 -31.00 21.70 -11.29
C ASN A 5 -31.89 20.45 -11.09
N SER A 6 -33.10 20.46 -11.65
CA SER A 6 -34.16 19.45 -11.48
C SER A 6 -33.93 18.21 -12.34
N ASN A 7 -32.80 17.53 -12.19
CA ASN A 7 -32.62 16.19 -12.74
C ASN A 7 -33.37 15.18 -11.87
N LYS A 8 -34.64 14.91 -12.21
CA LYS A 8 -35.45 13.88 -11.53
C LYS A 8 -34.80 12.50 -11.72
N ALA A 9 -34.64 11.77 -10.62
CA ALA A 9 -34.18 10.39 -10.66
C ALA A 9 -35.17 9.51 -11.46
N PRO A 10 -34.70 8.48 -12.19
CA PRO A 10 -35.59 7.59 -12.91
C PRO A 10 -36.45 6.74 -11.95
N ALA A 11 -37.59 6.25 -12.41
CA ALA A 11 -38.55 5.50 -11.58
C ALA A 11 -37.95 4.23 -10.96
N ASP A 12 -36.93 3.65 -11.58
CA ASP A 12 -36.23 2.45 -11.14
C ASP A 12 -34.97 2.75 -10.30
N ALA A 13 -34.74 4.00 -9.87
CA ALA A 13 -33.52 4.39 -9.15
C ALA A 13 -33.27 3.60 -7.86
N ALA A 14 -34.33 3.20 -7.14
CA ALA A 14 -34.21 2.33 -5.96
C ALA A 14 -33.70 0.93 -6.35
N SER A 15 -34.22 0.36 -7.44
CA SER A 15 -33.78 -0.93 -7.98
C SER A 15 -32.30 -0.91 -8.40
N ARG A 16 -31.87 0.16 -9.09
CA ARG A 16 -30.47 0.32 -9.50
C ARG A 16 -29.48 0.37 -8.34
N ARG A 17 -29.85 1.05 -7.24
CA ARG A 17 -29.01 1.15 -6.03
C ARG A 17 -29.02 -0.12 -5.18
N ALA A 18 -30.05 -0.97 -5.32
CA ALA A 18 -30.17 -2.23 -4.60
C ALA A 18 -29.29 -3.35 -5.16
N ALA A 19 -28.62 -3.14 -6.30
CA ALA A 19 -27.68 -4.11 -6.85
C ALA A 19 -26.54 -4.37 -5.84
N ALA A 20 -26.26 -5.64 -5.58
CA ALA A 20 -25.18 -6.03 -4.67
C ALA A 20 -23.82 -5.61 -5.24
N PRO A 21 -22.90 -5.10 -4.40
CA PRO A 21 -21.54 -4.81 -4.83
C PRO A 21 -20.83 -6.10 -5.24
N ILE A 22 -19.99 -6.01 -6.27
CA ILE A 22 -19.12 -7.09 -6.73
C ILE A 22 -17.68 -6.66 -6.47
N VAL A 23 -16.92 -7.52 -5.78
CA VAL A 23 -15.49 -7.29 -5.55
C VAL A 23 -14.75 -7.46 -6.88
N CYS A 24 -13.91 -6.47 -7.23
CA CYS A 24 -13.19 -6.50 -8.51
C CYS A 24 -12.02 -7.50 -8.52
N TYR A 25 -11.35 -7.66 -7.38
CA TYR A 25 -10.20 -8.55 -7.21
C TYR A 25 -10.30 -9.19 -5.83
N GLU A 26 -10.40 -10.52 -5.80
CA GLU A 26 -10.37 -11.25 -4.54
C GLU A 26 -8.92 -11.40 -4.08
N VAL A 27 -8.62 -10.92 -2.88
CA VAL A 27 -7.25 -10.87 -2.32
C VAL A 27 -6.66 -12.29 -2.17
N ASP A 28 -7.51 -13.27 -1.86
CA ASP A 28 -7.15 -14.68 -1.69
C ASP A 28 -6.70 -15.36 -3.00
N GLN A 29 -7.04 -14.79 -4.16
CA GLN A 29 -6.57 -15.24 -5.47
C GLN A 29 -5.18 -14.70 -5.82
N LEU A 30 -4.61 -13.80 -5.00
CA LEU A 30 -3.24 -13.34 -5.19
C LEU A 30 -2.25 -14.40 -4.70
N PRO A 31 -1.04 -14.51 -5.31
CA PRO A 31 -0.02 -15.43 -4.83
C PRO A 31 0.30 -15.15 -3.35
N SER A 32 0.25 -16.17 -2.48
CA SER A 32 0.42 -15.97 -1.03
C SER A 32 1.75 -15.27 -0.70
N SER A 33 1.72 -14.27 0.18
CA SER A 33 2.93 -13.78 0.84
C SER A 33 3.42 -14.86 1.81
N ASN A 34 4.69 -15.26 1.71
CA ASN A 34 5.27 -16.26 2.62
C ASN A 34 5.60 -15.59 3.97
N LEU A 35 4.56 -15.22 4.72
CA LEU A 35 4.69 -14.47 5.97
C LEU A 35 5.49 -15.25 7.03
N ALA A 36 5.36 -16.58 7.07
CA ALA A 36 6.13 -17.42 7.97
C ALA A 36 7.64 -17.31 7.71
N LEU A 37 8.06 -17.32 6.43
CA LEU A 37 9.46 -17.07 6.05
C LEU A 37 9.93 -15.69 6.52
N PHE A 38 9.11 -14.66 6.35
CA PHE A 38 9.48 -13.31 6.78
C PHE A 38 9.55 -13.19 8.30
N GLN A 39 8.65 -13.82 9.04
CA GLN A 39 8.68 -13.85 10.50
C GLN A 39 9.95 -14.54 11.00
N GLN A 40 10.29 -15.71 10.45
CA GLN A 40 11.52 -16.41 10.80
C GLN A 40 12.77 -15.58 10.48
N ALA A 41 12.82 -14.93 9.31
CA ALA A 41 13.95 -14.07 8.93
C ALA A 41 14.10 -12.85 9.86
N ARG A 42 13.00 -12.33 10.42
CA ARG A 42 13.03 -11.21 11.38
C ARG A 42 13.62 -11.59 12.73
N GLU A 43 13.53 -12.85 13.17
CA GLU A 43 14.11 -13.29 14.44
C GLU A 43 15.63 -13.16 14.47
N GLY A 44 16.29 -13.33 13.32
CA GLY A 44 17.74 -13.25 13.16
C GLY A 44 18.25 -11.97 12.48
N MET A 45 17.39 -10.99 12.22
CA MET A 45 17.81 -9.78 11.50
C MET A 45 18.68 -8.88 12.39
N ASN A 46 19.73 -8.30 11.80
CA ASN A 46 20.55 -7.29 12.45
C ASN A 46 20.32 -5.94 11.77
N LYS A 47 20.28 -4.87 12.56
CA LYS A 47 20.19 -3.50 12.05
C LYS A 47 21.53 -3.13 11.39
N VAL A 48 21.47 -2.67 10.16
CA VAL A 48 22.66 -2.30 9.37
C VAL A 48 22.77 -0.81 9.08
N ASP A 49 21.65 -0.08 9.11
CA ASP A 49 21.61 1.35 8.84
C ASP A 49 20.42 2.03 9.53
N GLU A 50 20.43 3.36 9.62
CA GLU A 50 19.35 4.21 10.13
C GLU A 50 19.43 5.63 9.60
N ILE A 51 18.26 6.20 9.31
CA ILE A 51 18.10 7.61 8.94
C ILE A 51 16.93 8.19 9.73
N THR A 52 17.15 9.33 10.39
CA THR A 52 16.07 10.14 10.96
C THR A 52 15.64 11.18 9.93
N VAL A 53 14.38 11.12 9.49
CA VAL A 53 13.82 12.12 8.56
C VAL A 53 13.38 13.36 9.36
N PRO A 54 13.95 14.56 9.10
CA PRO A 54 13.54 15.76 9.81
C PRO A 54 12.06 16.13 9.53
N PRO A 55 11.39 16.82 10.46
CA PRO A 55 10.04 17.30 10.21
C PRO A 55 9.97 18.20 8.97
N ARG A 56 9.00 17.92 8.08
CA ARG A 56 8.78 18.64 6.80
C ARG A 56 9.89 18.46 5.76
N ASP A 57 10.71 17.41 5.90
CA ASP A 57 11.75 17.07 4.94
C ASP A 57 11.55 15.65 4.38
N GLY A 58 12.37 15.28 3.40
CA GLY A 58 12.41 13.95 2.81
C GLY A 58 13.83 13.37 2.86
N ALA A 59 13.93 12.06 3.03
CA ALA A 59 15.18 11.33 2.88
C ALA A 59 14.99 10.14 1.93
N THR A 60 16.10 9.64 1.41
CA THR A 60 16.13 8.41 0.62
C THR A 60 17.00 7.39 1.32
N PHE A 61 16.67 6.12 1.16
CA PHE A 61 17.43 4.99 1.68
C PHE A 61 17.33 3.83 0.69
N GLU A 62 18.36 2.98 0.65
CA GLU A 62 18.40 1.80 -0.20
C GLU A 62 18.19 0.54 0.63
N VAL A 63 17.38 -0.39 0.11
CA VAL A 63 17.09 -1.66 0.78
C VAL A 63 17.37 -2.78 -0.22
N PRO A 64 18.43 -3.60 -0.01
CA PRO A 64 18.69 -4.76 -0.84
C PRO A 64 17.50 -5.73 -0.83
N ALA A 65 17.28 -6.44 -1.94
CA ALA A 65 16.26 -7.48 -2.01
C ALA A 65 16.51 -8.56 -0.93
N GLY A 66 15.46 -8.90 -0.17
CA GLY A 66 15.54 -9.82 0.97
C GLY A 66 15.83 -9.17 2.32
N SER A 67 16.10 -7.86 2.35
CA SER A 67 16.27 -7.08 3.58
C SER A 67 14.95 -6.47 4.05
N PHE A 68 14.98 -5.88 5.25
CA PHE A 68 13.85 -5.21 5.87
C PHE A 68 14.15 -3.72 6.03
N PHE A 69 13.11 -2.89 5.92
CA PHE A 69 13.11 -1.53 6.45
C PHE A 69 11.94 -1.35 7.40
N ARG A 70 12.09 -0.44 8.36
CA ARG A 70 11.08 -0.17 9.39
C ARG A 70 10.93 1.34 9.55
N ILE A 71 9.70 1.81 9.40
CA ILE A 71 9.32 3.20 9.70
C ILE A 71 8.78 3.22 11.13
N VAL A 72 9.31 4.13 11.96
CA VAL A 72 8.97 4.21 13.38
C VAL A 72 8.58 5.65 13.69
N SER A 73 7.45 5.84 14.38
CA SER A 73 7.12 7.13 14.97
C SER A 73 8.04 7.37 16.16
N VAL A 74 8.76 8.48 16.13
CA VAL A 74 9.68 8.92 17.19
C VAL A 74 9.24 10.29 17.69
N GLU A 75 9.53 10.59 18.95
CA GLU A 75 9.24 11.86 19.64
C GLU A 75 7.75 12.21 19.81
N GLY A 76 6.92 12.07 18.77
CA GLY A 76 5.49 12.33 18.80
C GLY A 76 4.74 11.82 17.56
N PRO A 77 3.41 12.00 17.52
CA PRO A 77 2.56 11.54 16.41
C PRO A 77 2.89 12.28 15.11
N GLN A 78 3.22 11.52 14.07
CA GLN A 78 3.55 12.06 12.75
C GLN A 78 3.17 11.04 11.66
N VAL A 79 2.63 11.53 10.55
CA VAL A 79 2.41 10.74 9.33
C VAL A 79 3.62 10.86 8.41
N GLY A 80 3.90 9.81 7.62
CA GLY A 80 4.97 9.82 6.63
C GLY A 80 4.45 9.39 5.26
N ASP A 81 4.89 10.10 4.23
CA ASP A 81 4.58 9.79 2.83
C ASP A 81 5.70 8.91 2.26
N LEU A 82 5.37 7.69 1.84
CA LEU A 82 6.34 6.72 1.31
C LEU A 82 6.23 6.61 -0.22
N ASN A 83 7.37 6.68 -0.89
CA ASN A 83 7.52 6.26 -2.27
C ASN A 83 8.61 5.20 -2.38
N LEU A 84 8.45 4.26 -3.32
CA LEU A 84 9.42 3.20 -3.59
C LEU A 84 9.76 3.17 -5.07
N TRP A 85 11.03 2.88 -5.37
CA TRP A 85 11.54 2.66 -6.72
C TRP A 85 12.37 1.38 -6.73
N ASN A 86 12.44 0.72 -7.89
CA ASN A 86 13.46 -0.30 -8.10
C ASN A 86 14.83 0.39 -8.18
N ALA A 87 15.78 -0.03 -7.34
CA ALA A 87 17.12 0.55 -7.25
C ALA A 87 17.92 0.51 -8.57
N HIS A 88 17.57 -0.40 -9.48
CA HIS A 88 18.23 -0.55 -10.78
C HIS A 88 17.38 -0.06 -11.95
N ASP A 89 16.14 0.40 -11.71
CA ASP A 89 15.26 0.97 -12.73
C ASP A 89 14.22 1.90 -12.08
N LEU A 90 14.50 3.20 -12.08
CA LEU A 90 13.58 4.21 -11.53
C LEU A 90 12.29 4.38 -12.35
N GLY A 91 12.19 3.77 -13.53
CA GLY A 91 10.94 3.67 -14.27
C GLY A 91 9.91 2.80 -13.55
N GLU A 92 10.37 1.77 -12.84
CA GLU A 92 9.57 0.91 -11.98
C GLU A 92 9.44 1.50 -10.57
N ARG A 93 8.22 1.91 -10.20
CA ARG A 93 7.94 2.57 -8.92
C ARG A 93 6.64 2.09 -8.29
N PHE A 94 6.41 2.47 -7.04
CA PHE A 94 5.19 2.16 -6.31
C PHE A 94 3.93 2.65 -7.06
N PHE A 95 2.96 1.75 -7.21
CA PHE A 95 1.68 2.00 -7.86
C PHE A 95 0.53 1.87 -6.85
N SER A 96 0.29 2.96 -6.11
CA SER A 96 -0.78 3.04 -5.09
C SER A 96 -2.17 2.73 -5.66
N GLY A 97 -2.46 3.19 -6.88
CA GLY A 97 -3.74 2.94 -7.55
C GLY A 97 -4.04 1.45 -7.77
N LYS A 98 -3.05 0.68 -8.22
CA LYS A 98 -3.22 -0.78 -8.43
C LYS A 98 -3.17 -1.55 -7.12
N THR A 99 -2.32 -1.13 -6.18
CA THR A 99 -2.28 -1.66 -4.81
C THR A 99 -3.66 -1.54 -4.15
N ARG A 100 -4.31 -0.38 -4.26
CA ARG A 100 -5.67 -0.15 -3.74
C ARG A 100 -6.75 -1.01 -4.40
N GLN A 101 -6.60 -1.30 -5.70
CA GLN A 101 -7.54 -2.18 -6.39
C GLN A 101 -7.40 -3.64 -5.93
N LEU A 102 -6.17 -4.08 -5.68
CA LEU A 102 -5.88 -5.46 -5.32
C LEU A 102 -6.12 -5.75 -3.83
N HIS A 103 -5.87 -4.77 -2.96
CA HIS A 103 -5.98 -4.91 -1.51
C HIS A 103 -7.21 -4.17 -0.99
N ALA A 104 -7.05 -2.94 -0.52
CA ALA A 104 -8.14 -2.09 -0.05
C ALA A 104 -7.72 -0.61 -0.07
N THR A 105 -8.57 0.27 0.48
CA THR A 105 -8.26 1.70 0.63
C THR A 105 -7.05 1.96 1.52
N HIS A 106 -6.77 1.05 2.45
CA HIS A 106 -5.62 1.03 3.35
C HIS A 106 -4.99 -0.35 3.27
N VAL A 107 -3.70 -0.43 3.59
CA VAL A 107 -2.91 -1.67 3.55
C VAL A 107 -2.37 -1.97 4.94
N SER A 108 -2.26 -3.25 5.27
CA SER A 108 -1.68 -3.69 6.53
C SER A 108 -0.91 -5.02 6.41
N THR A 109 -0.59 -5.66 7.53
CA THR A 109 0.15 -6.92 7.63
C THR A 109 -0.38 -7.95 6.63
N GLY A 110 0.49 -8.42 5.73
CA GLY A 110 0.14 -9.35 4.66
C GLY A 110 0.01 -8.71 3.27
N ASP A 111 -0.35 -7.43 3.21
CA ASP A 111 -0.52 -6.70 1.96
C ASP A 111 0.83 -6.36 1.31
N ARG A 112 0.77 -6.12 0.00
CA ARG A 112 1.95 -5.85 -0.82
C ARG A 112 1.83 -4.50 -1.50
N LEU A 113 2.96 -3.82 -1.58
CA LEU A 113 3.10 -2.58 -2.36
C LEU A 113 3.52 -2.98 -3.77
N TRP A 114 2.64 -2.78 -4.75
CA TRP A 114 2.84 -3.23 -6.13
C TRP A 114 3.51 -2.18 -6.99
N SER A 115 4.35 -2.61 -7.93
CA SER A 115 5.00 -1.72 -8.89
C SER A 115 4.10 -1.33 -10.08
N THR A 116 4.52 -0.31 -10.81
CA THR A 116 3.90 0.15 -12.05
C THR A 116 3.93 -0.90 -13.16
N LEU A 117 3.03 -0.76 -14.13
CA LEU A 117 3.10 -1.51 -15.39
C LEU A 117 4.37 -1.13 -16.16
N PRO A 118 4.97 -2.05 -16.95
CA PRO A 118 4.51 -3.41 -17.22
C PRO A 118 4.91 -4.46 -16.16
N GLY A 119 5.76 -4.10 -15.18
CA GLY A 119 6.32 -5.05 -14.22
C GLY A 119 5.29 -5.67 -13.28
N LEU A 120 4.37 -4.87 -12.75
CA LEU A 120 3.30 -5.27 -11.82
C LEU A 120 3.71 -6.41 -10.88
N ARG A 121 4.73 -6.16 -10.07
CA ARG A 121 5.24 -7.12 -9.10
C ARG A 121 5.28 -6.52 -7.70
N PRO A 122 5.29 -7.34 -6.64
CA PRO A 122 5.52 -6.85 -5.30
C PRO A 122 6.90 -6.19 -5.18
N MET A 123 6.93 -4.97 -4.65
CA MET A 123 8.16 -4.26 -4.27
C MET A 123 8.49 -4.47 -2.79
N ALA A 124 7.46 -4.52 -1.95
CA ALA A 124 7.55 -4.77 -0.52
C ALA A 124 6.30 -5.53 -0.03
N THR A 125 6.45 -6.28 1.05
CA THR A 125 5.34 -6.89 1.80
C THR A 125 5.34 -6.29 3.20
N ILE A 126 4.17 -5.88 3.70
CA ILE A 126 4.03 -5.42 5.08
C ILE A 126 4.07 -6.65 5.98
N THR A 127 5.12 -6.76 6.80
CA THR A 127 5.30 -7.93 7.67
C THR A 127 4.82 -7.70 9.09
N HIS A 128 4.58 -6.43 9.46
CA HIS A 128 4.15 -6.04 10.79
C HIS A 128 3.59 -4.62 10.75
N ASP A 129 2.40 -4.44 11.31
CA ASP A 129 1.81 -3.15 11.64
C ASP A 129 1.44 -3.17 13.13
N THR A 130 1.83 -2.11 13.85
CA THR A 130 1.51 -1.94 15.27
C THR A 130 0.17 -1.23 15.49
N LEU A 131 -0.45 -0.72 14.42
CA LEU A 131 -1.70 0.04 14.43
C LEU A 131 -2.89 -0.74 13.85
N ASP A 132 -2.72 -2.04 13.60
CA ASP A 132 -3.78 -3.00 13.27
C ASP A 132 -4.90 -3.03 14.32
#